data_AF-A0A1R3RQ91-F1
#
_entry.id   AF-A0A1R3RQ91-F1
#
_cell.length_a   1.000
_cell.length_b   1.000
_cell.length_c   1.000
_cell.angle_alpha   90.00
_cell.angle_beta   90.00
_cell.angle_gamma   90.00
#
_symmetry.space_group_name_H-M   'P 1'
#
loop_
_entity.id
_entity.type
_entity.pdbx_description
1 polymer ?
#
loop_
_entity_poly.entity_id
_entity_poly.type
_entity_poly.pdbx_seq_one_letter_code
_entity_poly.pdbx_strand_id
1 'polypeptide(L)'
;MQAFHGHNTYYGIPFHNLEPAIGWTLDDGPQETGTARRDGWPSWSWLSHSGPIRHHDAYELALWAIPQPLSASKVLICKPSGKNSRGNSCDYVTYEHVVPVILSWYGGCVKSDPPVDLPLGYPLFQDLSCRWGTNYLNYWQDAFGQLEADGAVFSACDIETALSAPGRLLVHAQTARFGLRRPTRINARNDAFWIYHSTGGFAGFIRIPTYRQSTLTHTSEEFLLISVRSRGDTDIIYEHFAAAGIRDSNQLQYTRHWELRKISLSNPPEVWFYDPFAIVFNVMLIDRNEQTNVASRVGIGHVFLFKW
;
A
#
# COMPACT_ATOMS: atom_id res chain seq x y z
N MET A 1 26.53 7.29 -17.86
CA MET A 1 25.18 7.71 -17.43
C MET A 1 24.16 6.56 -17.33
N GLN A 2 24.44 5.38 -17.92
CA GLN A 2 23.50 4.26 -18.14
C GLN A 2 23.02 3.46 -16.91
N ALA A 3 23.62 3.64 -15.73
CA ALA A 3 23.31 2.87 -14.53
C ALA A 3 23.99 3.57 -13.34
N PHE A 4 23.57 4.77 -12.97
CA PHE A 4 24.43 5.64 -12.15
C PHE A 4 24.75 5.14 -10.72
N HIS A 5 24.24 3.96 -10.32
CA HIS A 5 24.68 3.25 -9.12
C HIS A 5 24.88 1.73 -9.33
N GLY A 6 25.12 1.26 -10.56
CA GLY A 6 25.51 -0.13 -10.86
C GLY A 6 24.52 -0.93 -11.70
N HIS A 7 25.02 -1.98 -12.37
CA HIS A 7 24.23 -2.96 -13.10
C HIS A 7 23.25 -3.62 -12.10
N ASN A 8 21.93 -3.55 -12.34
CA ASN A 8 20.85 -3.96 -11.43
C ASN A 8 20.28 -2.88 -10.49
N THR A 9 20.50 -1.59 -10.76
CA THR A 9 19.87 -0.48 -10.02
C THR A 9 19.11 0.49 -10.93
N TYR A 10 18.00 1.05 -10.43
CA TYR A 10 17.28 2.18 -11.03
C TYR A 10 17.36 3.34 -10.06
N TYR A 11 18.07 4.42 -10.43
CA TYR A 11 18.26 5.57 -9.55
C TYR A 11 18.71 5.18 -8.13
N GLY A 12 19.80 4.40 -8.04
CA GLY A 12 20.36 4.03 -6.74
C GLY A 12 19.66 2.86 -6.04
N ILE A 13 18.49 2.44 -6.53
CA ILE A 13 17.68 1.41 -5.89
C ILE A 13 17.83 0.09 -6.66
N PRO A 14 18.27 -1.00 -6.02
CA PRO A 14 18.29 -2.31 -6.66
C PRO A 14 16.90 -2.71 -7.16
N PHE A 15 16.80 -3.30 -8.36
CA PHE A 15 15.48 -3.62 -8.94
C PHE A 15 14.62 -4.52 -8.05
N HIS A 16 15.24 -5.51 -7.40
CA HIS A 16 14.59 -6.42 -6.45
C HIS A 16 14.20 -5.76 -5.12
N ASN A 17 14.70 -4.55 -4.87
CA ASN A 17 14.28 -3.72 -3.75
C ASN A 17 13.17 -2.77 -4.14
N LEU A 18 12.85 -2.54 -5.42
CA LEU A 18 11.77 -1.59 -5.78
C LEU A 18 10.40 -2.07 -5.33
N GLU A 19 10.13 -3.37 -5.38
CA GLU A 19 8.86 -3.97 -4.94
C GLU A 19 8.72 -3.84 -3.39
N PRO A 20 9.64 -4.38 -2.57
CA PRO A 20 9.59 -4.15 -1.11
C PRO A 20 9.70 -2.67 -0.73
N ALA A 21 10.44 -1.88 -1.51
CA ALA A 21 10.61 -0.45 -1.30
C ALA A 21 9.41 0.38 -1.68
N ILE A 22 8.26 -0.20 -2.02
CA ILE A 22 7.05 0.60 -2.17
C ILE A 22 6.00 0.24 -1.11
N GLY A 23 6.28 -0.78 -0.28
CA GLY A 23 5.74 -0.93 1.07
C GLY A 23 6.23 0.13 2.05
N TRP A 24 6.33 1.40 1.61
CA TRP A 24 6.71 2.50 2.47
C TRP A 24 5.71 2.62 3.60
N THR A 25 6.23 2.54 4.80
CA THR A 25 5.60 3.19 5.93
C THR A 25 6.62 4.17 6.51
N LEU A 26 6.13 5.29 7.00
CA LEU A 26 6.99 6.23 7.69
C LEU A 26 7.25 5.69 9.08
N ASP A 27 8.50 5.73 9.53
CA ASP A 27 8.84 5.33 10.89
C ASP A 27 7.95 6.08 11.89
N ASP A 28 7.45 5.35 12.88
CA ASP A 28 6.58 5.85 13.91
C ASP A 28 7.28 6.81 14.89
N GLY A 29 8.61 6.88 14.86
CA GLY A 29 9.37 7.88 15.61
C GLY A 29 9.05 9.34 15.23
N PRO A 30 9.39 10.31 16.09
CA PRO A 30 9.37 11.72 15.76
C PRO A 30 10.36 11.96 14.61
N GLN A 31 9.83 12.11 13.40
CA GLN A 31 10.64 12.46 12.24
C GLN A 31 10.65 13.97 12.08
N GLU A 32 11.83 14.53 11.87
CA GLU A 32 11.93 15.87 11.28
C GLU A 32 11.28 15.82 9.90
N THR A 33 10.11 16.43 9.74
CA THR A 33 9.56 16.67 8.41
C THR A 33 10.56 17.53 7.65
N GLY A 34 11.22 16.92 6.67
CA GLY A 34 12.21 17.61 5.85
C GLY A 34 11.62 18.91 5.31
N THR A 35 12.22 20.03 5.70
CA THR A 35 11.79 21.37 5.27
C THR A 35 12.19 21.66 3.83
N ALA A 36 13.19 20.93 3.31
CA ALA A 36 13.71 21.07 1.96
C ALA A 36 13.58 19.74 1.17
N ARG A 37 13.30 19.88 -0.12
CA ARG A 37 13.39 18.79 -1.10
C ARG A 37 14.87 18.46 -1.33
N ARG A 38 15.21 17.16 -1.41
CA ARG A 38 16.55 16.74 -1.82
C ARG A 38 16.66 16.75 -3.34
N ASP A 39 17.62 17.51 -3.86
CA ASP A 39 17.89 17.56 -5.30
C ASP A 39 18.55 16.26 -5.79
N GLY A 40 18.35 15.96 -7.08
CA GLY A 40 18.97 14.81 -7.75
C GLY A 40 18.25 13.47 -7.61
N TRP A 41 17.16 13.39 -6.83
CA TRP A 41 16.37 12.16 -6.66
C TRP A 41 14.93 12.31 -7.18
N PRO A 42 14.36 11.29 -7.85
CA PRO A 42 12.96 11.29 -8.25
C PRO A 42 12.02 11.41 -7.04
N SER A 43 10.86 12.07 -7.19
CA SER A 43 9.92 12.32 -6.07
C SER A 43 9.38 11.04 -5.42
N TRP A 44 9.29 9.96 -6.20
CA TRP A 44 8.94 8.63 -5.71
C TRP A 44 10.14 7.91 -5.07
N SER A 45 11.39 8.31 -5.23
CA SER A 45 12.50 7.59 -4.59
C SER A 45 12.48 7.84 -3.07
N TRP A 46 12.77 6.83 -2.26
CA TRP A 46 12.94 7.00 -0.82
C TRP A 46 14.11 7.93 -0.49
N LEU A 47 15.13 7.98 -1.36
CA LEU A 47 16.28 8.89 -1.26
C LEU A 47 15.90 10.37 -1.42
N SER A 48 14.71 10.66 -1.97
CA SER A 48 14.20 12.04 -2.10
C SER A 48 13.70 12.63 -0.78
N HIS A 49 13.59 11.83 0.28
CA HIS A 49 13.07 12.28 1.58
C HIS A 49 14.08 12.00 2.70
N SER A 50 13.99 12.78 3.76
CA SER A 50 14.76 12.59 5.00
C SER A 50 13.98 11.72 5.98
N GLY A 51 14.65 10.79 6.64
CA GLY A 51 14.09 9.95 7.70
C GLY A 51 14.36 8.45 7.48
N PRO A 52 14.31 7.62 8.54
CA PRO A 52 14.38 6.18 8.42
C PRO A 52 13.19 5.64 7.62
N ILE A 53 13.47 4.67 6.74
CA ILE A 53 12.47 3.93 5.98
C ILE A 53 12.34 2.55 6.60
N ARG A 54 11.12 2.10 6.84
CA ARG A 54 10.82 0.73 7.26
C ARG A 54 10.02 0.02 6.18
N HIS A 55 10.37 -1.23 5.96
CA HIS A 55 9.58 -2.18 5.20
C HIS A 55 8.80 -3.01 6.22
N HIS A 56 7.47 -3.02 6.10
CA HIS A 56 6.63 -3.90 6.91
C HIS A 56 6.20 -5.10 6.08
N ASP A 57 5.82 -6.17 6.76
CA ASP A 57 5.08 -7.26 6.14
C ASP A 57 3.76 -6.70 5.61
N ALA A 58 3.67 -6.57 4.29
CA ALA A 58 2.50 -6.05 3.60
C ALA A 58 2.35 -6.78 2.27
N TYR A 59 1.11 -7.03 1.85
CA TYR A 59 0.83 -7.64 0.55
C TYR A 59 0.55 -6.54 -0.47
N GLU A 60 1.29 -6.55 -1.57
CA GLU A 60 1.16 -5.53 -2.60
C GLU A 60 -0.19 -5.58 -3.32
N LEU A 61 -0.73 -4.39 -3.58
CA LEU A 61 -1.94 -4.17 -4.38
C LEU A 61 -1.63 -3.32 -5.63
N ALA A 62 -0.36 -2.99 -5.85
CA ALA A 62 0.13 -2.22 -6.98
C ALA A 62 1.30 -2.94 -7.64
N LEU A 63 1.32 -2.95 -8.97
CA LEU A 63 2.41 -3.46 -9.78
C LEU A 63 3.29 -2.31 -10.25
N TRP A 64 4.60 -2.46 -10.05
CA TRP A 64 5.61 -1.47 -10.43
C TRP A 64 6.49 -1.99 -11.55
N ALA A 65 6.88 -1.10 -12.45
CA ALA A 65 7.77 -1.46 -13.54
C ALA A 65 8.69 -0.32 -13.98
N ILE A 66 9.84 -0.70 -14.53
CA ILE A 66 10.85 0.21 -15.05
C ILE A 66 10.79 0.19 -16.58
N PRO A 67 10.76 1.35 -17.25
CA PRO A 67 10.91 1.39 -18.70
C PRO A 67 12.34 1.00 -19.12
N GLN A 68 12.46 0.13 -20.12
CA GLN A 68 13.73 -0.37 -20.64
C GLN A 68 13.87 -0.08 -22.14
N PRO A 69 14.62 0.98 -22.53
CA PRO A 69 14.71 1.40 -23.93
C PRO A 69 15.39 0.37 -24.85
N LEU A 70 16.24 -0.49 -24.29
CA LEU A 70 17.08 -1.44 -25.03
C LEU A 70 16.60 -2.91 -24.92
N SER A 71 15.46 -3.16 -24.27
CA SER A 71 14.93 -4.52 -24.08
C SER A 71 13.80 -4.82 -25.05
N ALA A 72 13.72 -6.07 -25.50
CA ALA A 72 12.59 -6.55 -26.31
C ALA A 72 11.25 -6.44 -25.56
N SER A 73 11.26 -6.58 -24.23
CA SER A 73 10.06 -6.43 -23.39
C SER A 73 9.64 -4.96 -23.19
N LYS A 74 10.51 -3.99 -23.53
CA LYS A 74 10.39 -2.54 -23.30
C LYS A 74 10.15 -2.09 -21.84
N VAL A 75 9.83 -3.02 -20.95
CA VAL A 75 9.50 -2.83 -19.55
C VAL A 75 10.08 -3.98 -18.73
N LEU A 76 10.56 -3.68 -17.53
CA LEU A 76 10.94 -4.65 -16.51
C LEU A 76 9.98 -4.52 -15.34
N ILE A 77 9.16 -5.55 -15.12
CA ILE A 77 8.30 -5.64 -13.94
C ILE A 77 9.16 -5.89 -12.71
N CYS A 78 8.94 -5.09 -11.66
CA CYS A 78 9.62 -5.24 -10.38
C CYS A 78 8.98 -6.42 -9.63
N LYS A 79 9.75 -7.49 -9.41
CA LYS A 79 9.31 -8.69 -8.70
C LYS A 79 9.95 -8.80 -7.32
N PRO A 80 9.28 -9.41 -6.34
CA PRO A 80 9.91 -9.74 -5.06
C PRO A 80 11.09 -10.69 -5.26
N SER A 81 12.10 -10.57 -4.41
CA SER A 81 13.36 -11.31 -4.51
C SER A 81 13.25 -12.82 -4.20
N GLY A 82 12.04 -13.37 -3.99
CA GLY A 82 11.78 -14.79 -3.70
C GLY A 82 12.37 -15.33 -2.38
N LYS A 83 13.24 -14.56 -1.72
CA LYS A 83 13.87 -14.90 -0.43
C LYS A 83 13.04 -14.49 0.79
N ASN A 84 11.90 -13.85 0.57
CA ASN A 84 10.99 -13.42 1.63
C ASN A 84 10.09 -14.59 2.03
N SER A 85 10.66 -15.60 2.70
CA SER A 85 9.84 -16.53 3.47
C SER A 85 9.24 -15.76 4.64
N ARG A 86 7.90 -15.70 4.71
CA ARG A 86 7.20 -14.96 5.78
C ARG A 86 7.16 -15.72 7.11
N GLY A 87 7.99 -16.77 7.25
CA GLY A 87 8.16 -17.53 8.49
C GLY A 87 6.92 -18.29 8.97
N ASN A 88 5.80 -18.23 8.26
CA ASN A 88 4.55 -18.83 8.70
C ASN A 88 4.52 -20.31 8.29
N SER A 89 4.46 -21.21 9.26
CA SER A 89 4.14 -22.61 8.99
C SER A 89 2.66 -22.72 8.60
N CYS A 90 2.35 -23.69 7.77
CA CYS A 90 0.97 -24.06 7.39
C CYS A 90 0.09 -24.42 8.61
N ASP A 91 0.69 -24.59 9.79
CA ASP A 91 0.02 -25.11 10.98
C ASP A 91 -0.84 -24.04 11.69
N TYR A 92 -0.63 -22.74 11.39
CA TYR A 92 -1.38 -21.65 11.99
C TYR A 92 -1.84 -20.62 10.95
N VAL A 93 -3.16 -20.53 10.76
CA VAL A 93 -3.78 -19.41 10.04
C VAL A 93 -3.60 -18.15 10.87
N THR A 94 -2.59 -17.36 10.53
CA THR A 94 -2.47 -16.00 11.05
C THR A 94 -3.50 -15.14 10.30
N TYR A 95 -4.74 -15.15 10.80
CA TYR A 95 -5.85 -14.38 10.22
C TYR A 95 -5.49 -12.92 9.96
N GLU A 96 -4.64 -12.36 10.81
CA GLU A 96 -4.11 -11.01 10.71
C GLU A 96 -3.45 -10.73 9.35
N HIS A 97 -2.79 -11.73 8.76
CA HIS A 97 -2.00 -11.57 7.55
C HIS A 97 -2.80 -11.80 6.27
N VAL A 98 -3.67 -12.81 6.26
CA VAL A 98 -4.27 -13.35 5.02
C VAL A 98 -5.69 -12.83 4.80
N VAL A 99 -6.46 -12.64 5.87
CA VAL A 99 -7.85 -12.16 5.75
C VAL A 99 -7.94 -10.78 5.13
N PRO A 100 -7.15 -9.77 5.54
CA PRO A 100 -7.21 -8.44 4.94
C PRO A 100 -6.95 -8.48 3.43
N VAL A 101 -6.01 -9.31 2.99
CA VAL A 101 -5.67 -9.50 1.58
C VAL A 101 -6.84 -10.07 0.81
N ILE A 102 -7.43 -11.16 1.30
CA ILE A 102 -8.56 -11.82 0.64
C ILE A 102 -9.75 -10.88 0.56
N LEU A 103 -10.08 -10.20 1.66
CA LEU A 103 -11.19 -9.23 1.65
C LEU A 103 -10.93 -8.07 0.68
N SER A 104 -9.68 -7.62 0.56
CA SER A 104 -9.30 -6.60 -0.43
C SER A 104 -9.45 -7.12 -1.86
N TRP A 105 -9.06 -8.37 -2.08
CA TRP A 105 -9.18 -9.05 -3.37
C TRP A 105 -10.65 -9.16 -3.82
N TYR A 106 -11.51 -9.69 -2.94
CA TYR A 106 -12.96 -9.79 -3.19
C TYR A 106 -13.64 -8.41 -3.27
N GLY A 107 -13.04 -7.38 -2.66
CA GLY A 107 -13.44 -5.99 -2.83
C GLY A 107 -13.05 -5.37 -4.17
N GLY A 108 -12.34 -6.09 -5.04
CA GLY A 108 -11.89 -5.61 -6.36
C GLY A 108 -10.59 -4.83 -6.35
N CYS A 109 -9.85 -4.84 -5.22
CA CYS A 109 -8.54 -4.18 -5.15
C CYS A 109 -7.45 -4.92 -5.94
N VAL A 110 -7.64 -6.22 -6.18
CA VAL A 110 -6.78 -7.05 -7.05
C VAL A 110 -7.62 -7.47 -8.26
N LYS A 111 -7.06 -7.33 -9.46
CA LYS A 111 -7.81 -7.52 -10.71
C LYS A 111 -7.92 -8.98 -11.15
N SER A 112 -6.96 -9.82 -10.79
CA SER A 112 -7.01 -11.25 -11.12
C SER A 112 -8.13 -11.94 -10.34
N ASP A 113 -8.58 -13.08 -10.86
CA ASP A 113 -9.49 -13.93 -10.11
C ASP A 113 -8.76 -14.56 -8.90
N PRO A 114 -9.47 -14.84 -7.79
CA PRO A 114 -8.89 -15.57 -6.67
C PRO A 114 -8.27 -16.89 -7.14
N PRO A 115 -7.07 -17.26 -6.66
CA PRO A 115 -6.33 -18.42 -7.16
C PRO A 115 -6.94 -19.77 -6.75
N VAL A 116 -8.03 -19.75 -6.00
CA VAL A 116 -8.67 -20.92 -5.38
C VAL A 116 -10.18 -20.76 -5.47
N ASP A 117 -10.84 -21.73 -6.07
CA ASP A 117 -12.31 -21.82 -6.15
C ASP A 117 -12.88 -22.42 -4.86
N LEU A 118 -12.75 -21.67 -3.76
CA LEU A 118 -13.36 -21.99 -2.48
C LEU A 118 -14.27 -20.85 -2.05
N PRO A 119 -15.42 -21.16 -1.42
CA PRO A 119 -16.26 -20.13 -0.84
C PRO A 119 -15.48 -19.39 0.23
N LEU A 120 -15.76 -18.09 0.35
CA LEU A 120 -15.18 -17.24 1.39
C LEU A 120 -15.44 -17.86 2.77
N GLY A 121 -14.37 -18.27 3.46
CA GLY A 121 -14.47 -19.13 4.62
C GLY A 121 -13.12 -19.63 5.13
N TYR A 122 -13.15 -20.32 6.27
CA TYR A 122 -11.96 -20.91 6.89
C TYR A 122 -11.13 -21.78 5.92
N PRO A 123 -11.74 -22.66 5.07
CA PRO A 123 -10.96 -23.45 4.13
C PRO A 123 -10.16 -22.62 3.14
N LEU A 124 -10.74 -21.54 2.60
CA LEU A 124 -10.05 -20.60 1.72
C LEU A 124 -8.91 -19.89 2.45
N PHE A 125 -9.16 -19.42 3.68
CA PHE A 125 -8.15 -18.75 4.49
C PHE A 125 -6.96 -19.66 4.82
N GLN A 126 -7.23 -20.92 5.15
CA GLN A 126 -6.21 -21.90 5.44
C GLN A 126 -5.37 -22.22 4.20
N ASP A 127 -6.01 -22.49 3.06
CA ASP A 127 -5.32 -22.82 1.82
C ASP A 127 -4.39 -21.67 1.37
N LEU A 128 -4.92 -20.45 1.34
CA LEU A 128 -4.15 -19.27 0.95
C LEU A 128 -3.07 -18.91 1.97
N SER A 129 -3.29 -19.16 3.27
CA SER A 129 -2.25 -18.99 4.29
C SER A 129 -1.08 -19.95 4.08
N CYS A 130 -1.35 -21.22 3.74
CA CYS A 130 -0.32 -22.20 3.41
C CYS A 130 0.44 -21.80 2.14
N ARG A 131 -0.30 -21.39 1.11
CA ARG A 131 0.25 -21.01 -0.20
C ARG A 131 1.12 -19.76 -0.11
N TRP A 132 0.67 -18.70 0.56
CA TRP A 132 1.37 -17.42 0.60
C TRP A 132 2.37 -17.30 1.76
N GLY A 133 2.13 -18.02 2.88
CA GLY A 133 2.98 -17.96 4.06
C GLY A 133 4.37 -18.59 3.87
N THR A 134 4.46 -19.60 3.00
CA THR A 134 5.70 -20.30 2.67
C THR A 134 6.62 -19.48 1.76
N ASN A 135 6.04 -18.73 0.81
CA ASN A 135 6.78 -17.87 -0.10
C ASN A 135 5.89 -16.73 -0.60
N TYR A 136 6.29 -15.48 -0.33
CA TYR A 136 5.56 -14.30 -0.81
C TYR A 136 5.47 -14.22 -2.34
N LEU A 137 6.41 -14.83 -3.08
CA LEU A 137 6.33 -14.90 -4.54
C LEU A 137 5.06 -15.62 -5.02
N ASN A 138 4.55 -16.59 -4.25
CA ASN A 138 3.31 -17.29 -4.59
C ASN A 138 2.11 -16.33 -4.60
N TYR A 139 2.02 -15.46 -3.59
CA TYR A 139 1.01 -14.39 -3.58
C TYR A 139 1.16 -13.49 -4.81
N TRP A 140 2.38 -13.02 -5.07
CA TRP A 140 2.65 -12.11 -6.17
C TRP A 140 2.23 -12.72 -7.51
N GLN A 141 2.50 -14.01 -7.72
CA GLN A 141 2.11 -14.74 -8.92
C GLN A 141 0.59 -14.90 -9.03
N ASP A 142 -0.10 -15.16 -7.93
CA ASP A 142 -1.56 -15.24 -7.92
C ASP A 142 -2.19 -13.87 -8.24
N ALA A 143 -1.64 -12.78 -7.70
CA ALA A 143 -2.19 -11.44 -7.84
C ALA A 143 -1.85 -10.78 -9.19
N PHE A 144 -0.65 -11.03 -9.71
CA PHE A 144 -0.08 -10.26 -10.82
C PHE A 144 0.48 -11.12 -11.96
N GLY A 145 0.60 -12.44 -11.78
CA GLY A 145 1.23 -13.33 -12.76
C GLY A 145 0.50 -13.34 -14.11
N GLN A 146 -0.83 -13.30 -14.10
CA GLN A 146 -1.62 -13.20 -15.34
C GLN A 146 -1.41 -11.84 -16.03
N LEU A 147 -1.41 -10.75 -15.25
CA LEU A 147 -1.15 -9.41 -15.80
C LEU A 147 0.21 -9.34 -16.48
N GLU A 148 1.24 -9.92 -15.86
CA GLU A 148 2.55 -10.05 -16.49
C GLU A 148 2.50 -10.89 -17.77
N ALA A 149 1.85 -12.05 -17.74
CA ALA A 149 1.78 -12.97 -18.88
C ALA A 149 1.07 -12.36 -20.09
N ASP A 150 0.01 -11.58 -19.86
CA ASP A 150 -0.75 -10.91 -20.92
C ASP A 150 0.08 -9.81 -21.62
N GLY A 151 1.17 -9.33 -21.01
CA GLY A 151 2.13 -8.39 -21.61
C GLY A 151 1.57 -7.00 -21.92
N ALA A 152 0.31 -6.72 -21.57
CA ALA A 152 -0.43 -5.52 -21.95
C ALA A 152 -0.80 -4.61 -20.76
N VAL A 153 -0.10 -4.74 -19.62
CA VAL A 153 -0.37 -3.93 -18.40
C VAL A 153 -0.21 -2.43 -18.65
N PHE A 154 0.75 -2.05 -19.49
CA PHE A 154 1.08 -0.67 -19.81
C PHE A 154 0.92 -0.42 -21.30
N SER A 155 0.27 0.69 -21.67
CA SER A 155 0.14 1.06 -23.08
C SER A 155 1.48 1.52 -23.65
N ALA A 156 1.62 1.49 -24.98
CA ALA A 156 2.80 2.04 -25.64
C ALA A 156 3.03 3.52 -25.28
N CYS A 157 1.96 4.30 -25.14
CA CYS A 157 2.01 5.71 -24.76
C CYS A 157 2.53 5.90 -23.32
N ASP A 158 2.12 5.04 -22.38
CA ASP A 158 2.64 5.09 -21.00
C ASP A 158 4.15 4.79 -20.98
N ILE A 159 4.57 3.78 -21.75
CA ILE A 159 5.99 3.39 -21.86
C ILE A 159 6.82 4.53 -22.46
N GLU A 160 6.36 5.14 -23.55
CA GLU A 160 7.03 6.29 -24.18
C GLU A 160 7.10 7.48 -23.22
N THR A 161 6.01 7.75 -22.49
CA THR A 161 5.96 8.80 -21.47
C THR A 161 6.97 8.53 -20.35
N ALA A 162 7.09 7.29 -19.89
CA ALA A 162 8.08 6.90 -18.89
C ALA A 162 9.52 7.01 -19.42
N LEU A 163 9.75 6.67 -20.69
CA LEU A 163 11.06 6.82 -21.34
C LEU A 163 11.46 8.28 -21.60
N SER A 164 10.50 9.18 -21.74
CA SER A 164 10.76 10.59 -22.11
C SER A 164 11.47 11.41 -21.03
N ALA A 165 11.49 10.95 -19.77
CA ALA A 165 12.27 11.60 -18.73
C ALA A 165 12.98 10.60 -17.83
N PRO A 166 14.26 10.86 -17.50
CA PRO A 166 15.01 9.99 -16.60
C PRO A 166 14.33 9.89 -15.21
N GLY A 167 14.22 8.67 -14.70
CA GLY A 167 13.72 8.42 -13.35
C GLY A 167 12.21 8.32 -13.26
N ARG A 168 11.49 8.18 -14.38
CA ARG A 168 10.08 7.79 -14.34
C ARG A 168 9.93 6.27 -14.29
N LEU A 169 8.96 5.83 -13.51
CA LEU A 169 8.54 4.44 -13.43
C LEU A 169 7.08 4.33 -13.89
N LEU A 170 6.68 3.09 -14.16
CA LEU A 170 5.32 2.72 -14.49
C LEU A 170 4.67 2.10 -13.25
N VAL A 171 3.41 2.44 -13.01
CA VAL A 171 2.62 1.89 -11.90
C VAL A 171 1.24 1.48 -12.40
N HIS A 172 0.83 0.27 -12.06
CA HIS A 172 -0.52 -0.22 -12.25
C HIS A 172 -1.13 -0.45 -10.86
N ALA A 173 -2.08 0.40 -10.49
CA ALA A 173 -2.69 0.41 -9.16
C ALA A 173 -4.11 0.96 -9.22
N GLN A 174 -4.89 0.67 -8.19
CA GLN A 174 -6.18 1.33 -7.98
C GLN A 174 -5.96 2.76 -7.47
N THR A 175 -6.86 3.67 -7.86
CA THR A 175 -6.88 5.06 -7.37
C THR A 175 -8.18 5.36 -6.65
N ALA A 176 -8.12 6.24 -5.66
CA ALA A 176 -9.28 6.79 -4.99
C ALA A 176 -9.03 8.25 -4.61
N ARG A 177 -10.11 9.00 -4.43
CA ARG A 177 -10.05 10.42 -4.05
C ARG A 177 -10.62 10.62 -2.65
N PHE A 178 -9.88 11.35 -1.81
CA PHE A 178 -10.27 11.63 -0.42
C PHE A 178 -10.05 13.10 -0.06
N GLY A 179 -10.85 13.61 0.87
CA GLY A 179 -10.63 14.94 1.45
C GLY A 179 -9.46 14.93 2.44
N LEU A 180 -8.74 16.06 2.53
CA LEU A 180 -7.64 16.24 3.48
C LEU A 180 -7.88 17.42 4.41
N ARG A 181 -7.63 17.22 5.71
CA ARG A 181 -7.70 18.30 6.71
C ARG A 181 -6.55 18.21 7.69
N ARG A 182 -6.10 19.35 8.20
CA ARG A 182 -5.17 19.36 9.33
C ARG A 182 -5.91 18.97 10.63
N PRO A 183 -5.26 18.23 11.54
CA PRO A 183 -5.80 17.99 12.87
C PRO A 183 -6.08 19.32 13.56
N THR A 184 -7.23 19.45 14.20
CA THR A 184 -7.58 20.65 14.99
C THR A 184 -7.03 20.60 16.41
N ARG A 185 -6.44 19.48 16.85
CA ARG A 185 -5.89 19.27 18.19
C ARG A 185 -4.37 19.08 18.17
N ILE A 186 -3.70 19.78 19.08
CA ILE A 186 -2.23 19.96 19.21
C ILE A 186 -1.46 18.68 19.60
N ASN A 187 -2.16 17.59 19.96
CA ASN A 187 -1.53 16.34 20.43
C ASN A 187 -1.52 15.20 19.40
N ALA A 188 -2.03 15.40 18.19
CA ALA A 188 -1.74 14.47 17.10
C ALA A 188 -0.25 14.66 16.74
N ARG A 189 0.52 13.60 16.49
CA ARG A 189 1.91 13.73 15.97
C ARG A 189 1.89 14.82 14.88
N ASN A 190 2.55 15.96 15.15
CA ASN A 190 2.23 17.31 14.62
C ASN A 190 2.33 17.47 13.09
N ASP A 191 2.64 16.39 12.37
CA ASP A 191 3.06 16.38 10.97
C ASP A 191 2.12 15.57 10.06
N ALA A 192 1.03 15.01 10.59
CA ALA A 192 0.08 14.21 9.81
C ALA A 192 -1.22 14.98 9.51
N PHE A 193 -1.71 14.88 8.28
CA PHE A 193 -3.04 15.27 7.84
C PHE A 193 -4.02 14.12 8.07
N TRP A 194 -5.27 14.46 8.35
CA TRP A 194 -6.37 13.52 8.40
C TRP A 194 -6.99 13.34 7.01
N ILE A 195 -7.23 12.09 6.65
CA ILE A 195 -7.93 11.67 5.43
C ILE A 195 -9.40 11.50 5.77
N TYR A 196 -10.28 12.03 4.92
CA TYR A 196 -11.72 11.98 5.08
C TYR A 196 -12.40 11.43 3.84
N HIS A 197 -13.42 10.61 4.06
CA HIS A 197 -14.37 10.21 3.02
C HIS A 197 -15.20 11.42 2.57
N SER A 198 -15.81 11.32 1.39
CA SER A 198 -16.69 12.37 0.82
C SER A 198 -17.88 12.73 1.72
N THR A 199 -18.34 11.78 2.55
CA THR A 199 -19.41 11.98 3.54
C THR A 199 -18.94 12.61 4.85
N GLY A 200 -17.65 12.93 4.99
CA GLY A 200 -17.06 13.56 6.18
C GLY A 200 -16.59 12.60 7.27
N GLY A 201 -16.70 11.28 7.06
CA GLY A 201 -16.14 10.27 7.96
C GLY A 201 -14.61 10.22 7.92
N PHE A 202 -13.96 10.05 9.07
CA PHE A 202 -12.50 9.90 9.16
C PHE A 202 -12.08 8.57 8.53
N ALA A 203 -11.23 8.61 7.52
CA ALA A 203 -10.79 7.44 6.77
C ALA A 203 -9.34 7.05 7.07
N GLY A 204 -8.53 7.92 7.67
CA GLY A 204 -7.14 7.62 7.97
C GLY A 204 -6.26 8.84 8.09
N PHE A 205 -4.96 8.67 7.88
CA PHE A 205 -3.97 9.73 8.07
C PHE A 205 -2.86 9.64 7.04
N ILE A 206 -2.23 10.77 6.75
CA ILE A 206 -1.13 10.87 5.81
C ILE A 206 -0.11 11.89 6.28
N ARG A 207 1.18 11.58 6.12
CA ARG A 207 2.22 12.58 6.33
C ARG A 207 2.60 13.20 5.00
N ILE A 208 2.69 14.52 4.99
CA ILE A 208 3.03 15.32 3.82
C ILE A 208 4.21 16.21 4.18
N PRO A 209 5.33 16.16 3.43
CA PRO A 209 6.49 17.00 3.68
C PRO A 209 6.11 18.47 3.66
N THR A 210 6.70 19.25 4.58
CA THR A 210 6.37 20.67 4.79
C THR A 210 6.44 21.49 3.50
N TYR A 211 7.43 21.22 2.64
CA TYR A 211 7.60 21.90 1.36
C TYR A 211 6.50 21.60 0.31
N ARG A 212 5.65 20.59 0.53
CA ARG A 212 4.47 20.26 -0.32
C ARG A 212 3.14 20.63 0.32
N GLN A 213 3.12 21.08 1.58
CA GLN A 213 1.86 21.37 2.26
C GLN A 213 1.13 22.59 1.69
N SER A 214 1.87 23.59 1.21
CA SER A 214 1.31 24.83 0.64
C SER A 214 0.64 24.65 -0.71
N THR A 215 0.89 23.53 -1.41
CA THR A 215 0.34 23.25 -2.74
C THR A 215 -0.95 22.42 -2.70
N LEU A 216 -1.44 22.07 -1.51
CA LEU A 216 -2.66 21.28 -1.35
C LEU A 216 -3.90 22.15 -1.53
N THR A 217 -4.90 21.65 -2.25
CA THR A 217 -6.15 22.37 -2.51
C THR A 217 -7.21 22.12 -1.43
N HIS A 218 -6.99 21.12 -0.58
CA HIS A 218 -7.81 20.73 0.58
C HIS A 218 -9.25 20.28 0.28
N THR A 219 -9.63 20.13 -1.00
CA THR A 219 -11.00 19.74 -1.38
C THR A 219 -11.13 18.23 -1.57
N SER A 220 -10.29 17.65 -2.45
CA SER A 220 -10.27 16.22 -2.76
C SER A 220 -8.99 15.88 -3.49
N GLU A 221 -8.16 15.02 -2.91
CA GLU A 221 -6.84 14.70 -3.41
C GLU A 221 -6.79 13.23 -3.86
N GLU A 222 -5.93 12.90 -4.84
CA GLU A 222 -5.84 11.56 -5.44
C GLU A 222 -4.81 10.68 -4.72
N PHE A 223 -5.19 9.43 -4.45
CA PHE A 223 -4.38 8.44 -3.76
C PHE A 223 -4.23 7.18 -4.60
N LEU A 224 -3.03 6.63 -4.62
CA LEU A 224 -2.76 5.26 -5.08
C LEU A 224 -2.90 4.29 -3.92
N LEU A 225 -3.61 3.19 -4.16
CA LEU A 225 -3.63 2.03 -3.29
C LEU A 225 -2.34 1.22 -3.51
N ILE A 226 -1.52 1.04 -2.48
CA ILE A 226 -0.20 0.44 -2.64
C ILE A 226 -0.16 -1.01 -2.15
N SER A 227 -0.60 -1.22 -0.91
CA SER A 227 -0.51 -2.52 -0.25
C SER A 227 -1.48 -2.59 0.92
N VAL A 228 -1.78 -3.80 1.36
CA VAL A 228 -2.50 -4.07 2.62
C VAL A 228 -1.50 -4.53 3.68
N ARG A 229 -1.58 -3.93 4.86
CA ARG A 229 -0.67 -4.24 5.98
C ARG A 229 -1.06 -5.60 6.57
N SER A 230 -0.06 -6.47 6.72
CA SER A 230 -0.23 -7.83 7.25
C SER A 230 -0.41 -7.82 8.77
N ARG A 231 0.12 -6.83 9.48
CA ARG A 231 0.02 -6.75 10.96
C ARG A 231 -0.59 -5.42 11.35
N GLY A 232 -1.76 -5.47 12.00
CA GLY A 232 -2.35 -4.30 12.61
C GLY A 232 -1.47 -3.88 13.78
N ASP A 233 -0.72 -2.80 13.65
CA ASP A 233 -0.34 -2.02 14.83
C ASP A 233 -1.62 -1.39 15.34
N THR A 234 -2.40 -2.20 16.05
CA THR A 234 -3.62 -1.78 16.74
C THR A 234 -3.34 -0.57 17.61
N ASP A 235 -2.17 -0.51 18.23
CA ASP A 235 -1.70 0.65 19.00
C ASP A 235 -1.66 1.94 18.16
N ILE A 236 -1.15 1.91 16.93
CA ILE A 236 -1.09 3.08 16.03
C ILE A 236 -2.50 3.52 15.61
N ILE A 237 -3.35 2.54 15.29
CA ILE A 237 -4.77 2.76 15.01
C ILE A 237 -5.38 3.51 16.20
N TYR A 238 -5.31 2.94 17.41
CA TYR A 238 -5.88 3.54 18.62
C TYR A 238 -5.31 4.91 18.96
N GLU A 239 -3.99 5.13 18.83
CA GLU A 239 -3.36 6.43 19.02
C GLU A 239 -3.93 7.48 18.08
N HIS A 240 -4.05 7.16 16.78
CA HIS A 240 -4.59 8.08 15.79
C HIS A 240 -6.10 8.31 15.96
N PHE A 241 -6.87 7.29 16.32
CA PHE A 241 -8.29 7.43 16.64
C PHE A 241 -8.50 8.32 17.88
N ALA A 242 -7.72 8.08 18.94
CA ALA A 242 -7.75 8.89 20.15
C ALA A 242 -7.37 10.36 19.85
N ALA A 243 -6.34 10.57 19.03
CA ALA A 243 -5.94 11.90 18.57
C ALA A 243 -7.03 12.59 17.72
N ALA A 244 -7.75 11.82 16.90
CA ALA A 244 -8.93 12.28 16.14
C ALA A 244 -10.16 12.57 17.02
N GLY A 245 -10.07 12.32 18.33
CA GLY A 245 -11.20 12.46 19.25
C GLY A 245 -12.27 11.38 19.06
N ILE A 246 -11.95 10.34 18.30
CA ILE A 246 -12.82 9.17 18.07
C ILE A 246 -12.61 8.24 19.27
N ARG A 247 -13.48 8.39 20.26
CA ARG A 247 -13.45 7.64 21.53
C ARG A 247 -14.46 6.50 21.56
N ASP A 248 -15.38 6.46 20.61
CA ASP A 248 -16.47 5.51 20.64
C ASP A 248 -15.99 4.16 20.12
N SER A 249 -15.92 3.19 21.02
CA SER A 249 -15.61 1.80 20.70
C SER A 249 -16.61 1.24 19.69
N ASN A 250 -17.81 1.82 19.53
CA ASN A 250 -18.77 1.39 18.51
C ASN A 250 -18.33 1.73 17.08
N GLN A 251 -17.60 2.83 16.84
CA GLN A 251 -17.01 3.11 15.51
C GLN A 251 -15.83 2.17 15.22
N LEU A 252 -15.07 1.80 16.25
CA LEU A 252 -14.05 0.74 16.22
C LEU A 252 -14.62 -0.69 16.27
N GLN A 253 -15.92 -0.88 16.58
CA GLN A 253 -16.56 -2.21 16.56
C GLN A 253 -16.96 -2.61 15.13
N TYR A 254 -17.09 -1.65 14.21
CA TYR A 254 -17.38 -1.94 12.80
C TYR A 254 -16.22 -2.66 12.09
N THR A 255 -14.99 -2.55 12.61
CA THR A 255 -13.84 -3.36 12.15
C THR A 255 -13.82 -4.76 12.75
N ARG A 256 -14.63 -5.05 13.78
CA ARG A 256 -14.58 -6.36 14.45
C ARG A 256 -15.32 -7.49 13.71
N HIS A 257 -16.38 -7.23 12.93
CA HIS A 257 -17.39 -8.29 12.85
C HIS A 257 -18.30 -8.45 11.63
N TRP A 258 -18.42 -7.53 10.67
CA TRP A 258 -19.62 -7.60 9.82
C TRP A 258 -19.56 -8.60 8.64
N GLU A 259 -18.43 -8.72 7.92
CA GLU A 259 -18.25 -9.73 6.86
C GLU A 259 -17.91 -11.10 7.45
N LEU A 260 -17.04 -11.13 8.47
CA LEU A 260 -16.63 -12.37 9.16
C LEU A 260 -17.77 -13.09 9.89
N ARG A 261 -18.86 -12.38 10.28
CA ARG A 261 -20.07 -13.02 10.84
C ARG A 261 -20.99 -13.63 9.78
N LYS A 262 -20.93 -13.17 8.53
CA LYS A 262 -21.69 -13.76 7.42
C LYS A 262 -20.99 -14.97 6.83
N ILE A 263 -19.66 -14.94 6.88
CA ILE A 263 -18.83 -16.11 6.63
C ILE A 263 -19.11 -17.09 7.76
N SER A 264 -19.83 -18.17 7.45
CA SER A 264 -20.12 -19.24 8.40
C SER A 264 -18.81 -19.93 8.77
N LEU A 265 -18.06 -19.36 9.71
CA LEU A 265 -16.96 -20.02 10.38
C LEU A 265 -17.58 -21.03 11.34
N SER A 266 -18.03 -22.16 10.81
CA SER A 266 -18.41 -23.31 11.63
C SER A 266 -17.17 -23.75 12.41
N ASN A 267 -17.13 -23.42 13.71
CA ASN A 267 -16.01 -23.59 14.64
C ASN A 267 -14.78 -22.71 14.34
N PRO A 268 -14.82 -21.40 14.64
CA PRO A 268 -13.58 -20.66 14.79
C PRO A 268 -12.86 -21.19 16.05
N PRO A 269 -11.55 -21.51 16.02
CA PRO A 269 -10.82 -21.78 17.25
C PRO A 269 -10.99 -20.57 18.19
N GLU A 270 -11.50 -20.82 19.41
CA GLU A 270 -12.00 -19.86 20.41
C GLU A 270 -11.05 -18.71 20.81
N VAL A 271 -9.82 -18.68 20.31
CA VAL A 271 -8.71 -17.99 20.97
C VAL A 271 -8.29 -16.66 20.31
N TRP A 272 -8.72 -16.32 19.08
CA TRP A 272 -8.02 -15.25 18.33
C TRP A 272 -8.88 -14.10 17.77
N PHE A 273 -10.17 -14.01 18.14
CA PHE A 273 -11.09 -12.96 17.64
C PHE A 273 -11.12 -11.67 18.48
N TYR A 274 -10.16 -11.48 19.40
CA TYR A 274 -10.30 -10.44 20.44
C TYR A 274 -9.86 -9.03 20.03
N ASP A 275 -9.10 -8.86 18.94
CA ASP A 275 -8.66 -7.53 18.49
C ASP A 275 -9.46 -6.99 17.30
N PRO A 276 -9.82 -5.69 17.30
CA PRO A 276 -10.42 -5.05 16.14
C PRO A 276 -9.39 -4.96 15.01
N PHE A 277 -9.49 -5.86 14.05
CA PHE A 277 -8.73 -5.80 12.82
C PHE A 277 -9.36 -4.76 11.87
N ALA A 278 -8.96 -3.50 11.99
CA ALA A 278 -9.14 -2.59 10.86
C ALA A 278 -8.25 -3.07 9.72
N ILE A 279 -8.80 -3.25 8.52
CA ILE A 279 -7.97 -3.46 7.33
C ILE A 279 -7.27 -2.14 7.06
N VAL A 280 -5.94 -2.16 7.18
CA VAL A 280 -5.09 -0.99 6.95
C VAL A 280 -4.48 -1.09 5.57
N PHE A 281 -4.80 -0.12 4.73
CA PHE A 281 -4.18 0.07 3.43
C PHE A 281 -3.07 1.11 3.53
N ASN A 282 -1.90 0.79 3.00
CA ASN A 282 -0.89 1.79 2.70
C ASN A 282 -1.28 2.50 1.41
N VAL A 283 -1.31 3.83 1.47
CA VAL A 283 -1.70 4.68 0.34
C VAL A 283 -0.65 5.74 0.06
N MET A 284 -0.53 6.12 -1.20
CA MET A 284 0.33 7.21 -1.64
C MET A 284 -0.52 8.37 -2.13
N LEU A 285 -0.34 9.55 -1.56
CA LEU A 285 -0.90 10.76 -2.17
C LEU A 285 -0.06 11.17 -3.36
N ILE A 286 -0.73 11.44 -4.47
CA ILE A 286 -0.09 11.82 -5.72
C ILE A 286 -0.65 13.13 -6.26
N ASP A 287 0.20 13.82 -7.01
CA ASP A 287 -0.11 15.01 -7.78
C ASP A 287 0.08 14.63 -9.26
N ARG A 288 -1.05 14.42 -9.95
CA ARG A 288 -1.10 13.92 -11.34
C ARG A 288 -1.34 15.07 -12.31
N ASN A 289 -0.50 15.15 -13.33
CA ASN A 289 -0.80 15.93 -14.52
C ASN A 289 -1.76 15.12 -15.42
N GLU A 290 -3.02 15.53 -15.48
CA GLU A 290 -4.08 14.81 -16.22
C GLU A 290 -3.81 14.71 -17.73
N GLN A 291 -3.06 15.65 -18.32
CA GLN A 291 -2.75 15.63 -19.76
C GLN A 291 -1.68 14.59 -20.13
N THR A 292 -0.75 14.34 -19.22
CA THR A 292 0.41 13.48 -19.49
C THR A 292 0.36 12.15 -18.73
N ASN A 293 -0.62 11.99 -17.83
CA ASN A 293 -0.73 10.87 -16.90
C ASN A 293 0.49 10.71 -15.97
N VAL A 294 1.38 11.72 -15.89
CA VAL A 294 2.57 11.70 -15.03
C VAL A 294 2.17 12.16 -13.64
N ALA A 295 2.46 11.32 -12.64
CA ALA A 295 2.19 11.61 -11.25
C ALA A 295 3.49 11.77 -10.43
N SER A 296 3.47 12.69 -9.48
CA SER A 296 4.51 12.85 -8.47
C SER A 296 3.99 12.45 -7.11
N ARG A 297 4.80 11.72 -6.33
CA ARG A 297 4.49 11.47 -4.92
C ARG A 297 4.47 12.77 -4.13
N VAL A 298 3.45 12.91 -3.29
CA VAL A 298 3.28 14.01 -2.34
C VAL A 298 3.45 13.51 -0.91
N GLY A 299 2.88 12.36 -0.58
CA GLY A 299 2.89 11.82 0.78
C GLY A 299 2.57 10.34 0.83
N ILE A 300 2.74 9.75 2.01
CA ILE A 300 2.40 8.35 2.30
C ILE A 300 1.62 8.30 3.60
N GLY A 301 0.60 7.47 3.60
CA GLY A 301 -0.28 7.34 4.74
C GLY A 301 -1.00 6.01 4.77
N HIS A 302 -2.02 5.99 5.60
CA HIS A 302 -2.86 4.83 5.84
C HIS A 302 -4.32 5.22 5.66
N VAL A 303 -5.06 4.36 4.98
CA VAL A 303 -6.53 4.37 4.95
C VAL A 303 -7.02 3.12 5.65
N PHE A 304 -8.05 3.29 6.48
CA PHE A 304 -8.69 2.24 7.23
C PHE A 304 -10.01 1.89 6.56
N LEU A 305 -10.20 0.61 6.24
CA LEU A 305 -11.50 0.15 5.76
C LEU A 305 -12.46 0.00 6.93
N PHE A 306 -13.44 0.88 6.99
CA PHE A 306 -14.64 0.70 7.79
C PHE A 306 -15.79 0.24 6.88
N LYS A 307 -16.79 -0.43 7.47
CA LYS A 307 -18.09 -0.50 6.81
C LYS A 307 -18.65 0.92 6.75
N TRP A 308 -18.92 1.41 5.54
CA TRP A 308 -19.56 2.69 5.30
C TRP A 308 -20.99 2.46 4.83
#